data_AF-A0A529T0Z8-F1
#
_entry.id   AF-A0A529T0Z8-F1
#
_cell.length_a   1.000
_cell.length_b   1.000
_cell.length_c   1.000
_cell.angle_alpha   90.00
_cell.angle_beta   90.00
_cell.angle_gamma   90.00
#
_symmetry.space_group_name_H-M   'P 1'
#
loop_
_entity.id
_entity.type
_entity.pdbx_description
1 polymer ?
#
loop_
_entity_poly.entity_id
_entity_poly.type
_entity_poly.pdbx_seq_one_letter_code
_entity_poly.pdbx_strand_id
1 'polypeptide(L)' 'MHIRPLDPAFPIDRQVALDANAVVLVNVFTLDKADEQAFLAVWQDDAVFMKRQPGFISTQLHRALGDSPTYLNYAIW' A
#
# COMPACT_ATOMS: atom_id res chain seq x y z
N MET A 1 -1.16 9.87 11.36
CA MET A 1 -0.54 9.08 10.27
C MET A 1 0.63 9.87 9.73
N HIS A 2 1.86 9.37 9.84
CA HIS A 2 3.04 10.03 9.27
C HIS A 2 3.34 9.38 7.91
N ILE A 3 3.08 10.10 6.82
CA ILE A 3 3.31 9.61 5.46
C ILE A 3 4.75 9.96 5.08
N ARG A 4 5.58 8.94 4.90
CA ARG A 4 6.94 9.11 4.36
C ARG A 4 6.87 8.96 2.85
N PRO A 5 7.26 9.98 2.07
CA PRO A 5 7.25 9.87 0.62
C PRO A 5 8.31 8.88 0.14
N LEU A 6 8.02 8.18 -0.95
CA LEU A 6 9.00 7.32 -1.63
C LEU A 6 10.11 8.17 -2.26
N ASP A 7 9.75 9.30 -2.85
CA ASP A 7 10.67 10.34 -3.33
C ASP A 7 10.55 11.60 -2.44
N PRO A 8 11.55 11.93 -1.62
CA PRO A 8 11.56 13.15 -0.81
C PRO A 8 11.43 14.44 -1.62
N ALA A 9 11.89 14.47 -2.87
CA ALA A 9 11.78 15.64 -3.75
C ALA A 9 10.39 15.77 -4.39
N PHE A 10 9.62 14.69 -4.42
CA PHE A 10 8.32 14.63 -5.06
C PHE A 10 7.31 13.83 -4.22
N PRO A 11 6.78 14.43 -3.14
CA PRO A 11 5.90 13.73 -2.20
C PRO A 11 4.52 13.41 -2.79
N ILE A 12 3.79 12.52 -2.11
CA ILE A 12 2.54 11.95 -2.62
C ILE A 12 1.46 12.99 -2.94
N ASP A 13 1.36 14.07 -2.16
CA ASP A 13 0.44 15.18 -2.38
C ASP A 13 0.67 15.88 -3.73
N ARG A 14 1.92 15.91 -4.21
CA ARG A 14 2.24 16.41 -5.56
C ARG A 14 1.96 15.37 -6.63
N GLN A 15 2.21 14.09 -6.36
CA GLN A 15 1.96 13.00 -7.31
C GLN A 15 0.47 12.88 -7.63
N VAL A 16 -0.41 12.91 -6.62
CA VAL A 16 -1.87 12.76 -6.79
C VAL A 16 -2.53 13.93 -7.53
N ALA A 17 -1.84 15.06 -7.63
CA ALA A 17 -2.33 16.23 -8.36
C ALA A 17 -2.05 16.17 -9.87
N LEU A 18 -1.23 15.22 -10.32
CA LEU A 18 -0.91 15.05 -11.74
C LEU A 18 -2.06 14.34 -12.47
N ASP A 19 -2.32 14.78 -13.70
CA ASP A 19 -3.16 14.04 -14.63
C ASP A 19 -2.35 12.85 -15.17
N ALA A 20 -2.68 11.64 -14.71
CA ALA A 20 -2.01 10.40 -15.05
C ALA A 20 -3.04 9.36 -15.48
N ASN A 21 -2.68 8.56 -16.49
CA ASN A 21 -3.54 7.55 -17.08
C ASN A 21 -3.59 6.23 -16.29
N ALA A 22 -2.43 5.74 -15.82
CA ALA A 22 -2.33 4.54 -14.99
C ALA A 22 -1.52 4.87 -13.74
N VAL A 23 -1.97 4.37 -12.59
CA VAL A 23 -1.35 4.67 -11.29
C VAL A 23 -0.96 3.37 -10.59
N VAL A 24 0.28 3.34 -10.11
CA VAL A 24 0.75 2.29 -9.20
C VAL A 24 0.91 2.89 -7.81
N LEU A 25 0.01 2.53 -6.90
CA LEU A 25 0.13 2.89 -5.50
C LEU A 25 1.03 1.88 -4.78
N VAL A 26 2.05 2.36 -4.11
CA VAL A 26 2.97 1.54 -3.30
C VAL A 26 2.86 1.93 -1.84
N ASN A 27 2.57 0.96 -0.98
CA ASN A 27 2.58 1.12 0.48
C ASN A 27 3.64 0.18 1.07
N VAL A 28 4.50 0.72 1.92
CA VAL A 28 5.45 -0.05 2.73
C VAL A 28 5.05 0.09 4.19
N PHE A 29 4.75 -1.04 4.84
CA PHE A 29 4.38 -1.11 6.25
C PHE A 29 5.49 -1.80 7.02
N THR A 30 5.95 -1.17 8.10
CA THR A 30 6.79 -1.81 9.12
C THR A 30 6.01 -1.78 10.42
N LEU A 31 5.86 -2.93 11.07
CA LEU A 31 4.96 -3.09 12.20
C LEU A 31 5.55 -4.02 13.26
N ASP A 32 5.07 -3.88 14.50
CA ASP A 32 5.43 -4.76 15.60
C ASP A 32 4.83 -6.16 15.38
N LYS A 33 5.56 -7.21 15.78
CA LYS A 33 5.15 -8.60 15.55
C LYS A 33 3.79 -8.96 16.17
N ALA A 34 3.40 -8.29 17.25
CA ALA A 34 2.11 -8.47 17.88
C ALA A 34 0.93 -8.02 16.99
N ASP A 35 1.17 -7.07 16.09
CA ASP A 35 0.13 -6.44 15.27
C ASP A 35 -0.06 -7.12 13.91
N GLU A 36 0.84 -8.04 13.54
CA GLU A 36 0.89 -8.63 12.20
C GLU A 36 -0.41 -9.33 11.79
N GLN A 37 -1.04 -10.08 12.70
CA GLN A 37 -2.29 -10.77 12.41
C GLN A 37 -3.46 -9.80 12.22
N ALA A 38 -3.52 -8.74 13.04
CA ALA A 38 -4.54 -7.71 12.90
C ALA A 38 -4.36 -6.93 11.59
N PHE A 39 -3.11 -6.60 11.23
CA PHE A 39 -2.78 -5.97 9.95
C PHE A 39 -3.25 -6.81 8.76
N LEU A 40 -2.97 -8.11 8.76
CA LEU A 40 -3.39 -9.01 7.68
C LEU A 40 -4.92 -9.08 7.52
N ALA A 41 -5.66 -9.11 8.64
CA ALA A 41 -7.12 -9.11 8.62
C ALA A 41 -7.67 -7.81 8.01
N VAL A 42 -7.19 -6.66 8.49
CA VAL A 42 -7.62 -5.34 7.99
C VAL A 42 -7.23 -5.16 6.52
N TRP A 43 -6.02 -5.55 6.14
CA TRP A 43 -5.58 -5.46 4.75
C TRP A 43 -6.43 -6.32 3.82
N GLN A 44 -6.84 -7.52 4.26
CA GLN A 44 -7.71 -8.39 3.48
C GLN A 44 -9.08 -7.74 3.22
N ASP A 45 -9.69 -7.13 4.24
CA ASP A 45 -10.97 -6.43 4.13
C ASP A 45 -10.85 -5.21 3.21
N ASP A 46 -9.80 -4.40 3.38
CA ASP A 46 -9.49 -3.26 2.53
C ASP A 46 -9.28 -3.70 1.06
N ALA A 47 -8.54 -4.79 0.83
CA ALA A 47 -8.30 -5.32 -0.51
C ALA A 47 -9.60 -5.77 -1.18
N VAL A 48 -10.53 -6.39 -0.45
CA VAL A 48 -11.86 -6.77 -0.97
C VAL A 48 -12.67 -5.54 -1.36
N PHE A 49 -12.62 -4.48 -0.56
CA PHE A 49 -13.30 -3.22 -0.85
C PHE A 49 -12.67 -2.49 -2.05
N MET A 50 -11.34 -2.41 -2.11
CA MET A 50 -10.59 -1.76 -3.19
C MET A 50 -10.80 -2.44 -4.55
N LYS A 51 -10.86 -3.78 -4.57
CA LYS A 51 -11.13 -4.58 -5.79
C LYS A 51 -12.45 -4.26 -6.49
N ARG A 52 -13.38 -3.58 -5.79
CA ARG A 52 -14.70 -3.19 -6.33
C ARG A 52 -14.73 -1.76 -6.86
N GLN A 53 -13.66 -0.99 -6.68
CA GLN A 53 -13.63 0.40 -7.11
C GLN A 53 -13.43 0.49 -8.63
N PRO A 54 -14.05 1.47 -9.31
CA PRO A 54 -13.82 1.70 -10.73
C PRO A 54 -12.33 1.90 -11.04
N GLY A 55 -11.88 1.35 -12.17
CA GLY A 55 -10.48 1.45 -12.60
C GLY A 55 -9.52 0.48 -11.89
N PHE A 56 -9.93 -0.24 -10.84
CA PHE A 56 -9.02 -1.20 -10.19
C PHE A 56 -8.59 -2.32 -11.16
N ILE A 57 -7.29 -2.60 -11.23
CA ILE A 57 -6.72 -3.68 -12.03
C ILE A 57 -6.24 -4.82 -11.13
N SER A 58 -5.34 -4.55 -10.18
CA SER A 58 -4.78 -5.60 -9.32
C SER A 58 -4.19 -5.05 -8.02
N THR A 59 -4.03 -5.92 -7.03
CA THR A 59 -3.24 -5.63 -5.83
C THR A 59 -2.53 -6.89 -5.36
N GLN A 60 -1.30 -6.73 -4.88
CA GLN A 60 -0.50 -7.81 -4.32
C GLN A 60 0.20 -7.34 -3.05
N LEU A 61 0.11 -8.17 -2.01
CA LEU A 61 0.79 -7.98 -0.75
C LEU A 61 1.94 -8.98 -0.63
N HIS A 62 3.13 -8.45 -0.41
CA HIS A 62 4.35 -9.22 -0.20
C HIS A 62 4.84 -9.00 1.22
N ARG A 63 5.17 -10.08 1.91
CA ARG A 63 5.84 -10.04 3.20
C ARG A 63 7.35 -10.15 3.00
N ALA A 64 8.12 -9.27 3.64
CA ALA A 64 9.57 -9.40 3.73
C ALA A 64 9.96 -10.68 4.50
N LEU A 65 11.12 -11.25 4.15
CA LEU A 65 11.66 -12.41 4.84
C LEU A 65 12.28 -11.99 6.20
N GLY A 66 12.22 -12.89 7.18
CA GLY A 66 12.79 -12.69 8.52
C GLY A 66 11.76 -12.35 9.60
N ASP A 67 12.28 -12.00 10.79
CA ASP A 67 11.51 -11.88 12.03
C ASP A 67 10.82 -10.54 12.23
N SER A 68 11.30 -9.48 11.57
CA SER A 68 10.68 -8.14 11.60
C SER A 68 9.61 -8.06 10.50
N PRO A 69 8.32 -8.00 10.85
CA PRO A 69 7.27 -7.92 9.84
C PRO A 69 7.36 -6.60 9.08
N THR A 70 7.62 -6.73 7.79
CA THR A 70 7.54 -5.63 6.83
C THR A 70 6.77 -6.11 5.63
N TYR A 71 5.87 -5.28 5.12
CA TYR A 71 5.00 -5.62 4.01
C TYR A 71 5.09 -4.55 2.92
N LEU A 72 5.16 -5.01 1.67
CA LEU A 72 5.01 -4.20 0.47
C LEU A 72 3.66 -4.54 -0.16
N ASN A 73 2.77 -3.55 -0.23
CA ASN A 73 1.58 -3.62 -1.06
C ASN A 73 1.79 -2.75 -2.29
N TYR A 74 1.59 -3.30 -3.48
CA TYR A 74 1.39 -2.47 -4.66
C TYR A 74 0.02 -2.76 -5.27
N ALA A 75 -0.65 -1.71 -5.73
CA ALA A 75 -1.94 -1.79 -6.38
C ALA A 75 -1.94 -0.93 -7.64
N ILE A 76 -2.58 -1.44 -8.68
CA ILE A 76 -2.62 -0.84 -10.02
C ILE A 76 -4.07 -0.45 -10.31
N TRP A 77 -4.25 0.80 -10.74
CA TRP A 77 -5.46 1.36 -11.31
C TRP A 77 -5.18 1.88 -12.72
#